data_AF-A0A528FMT3-F1
#
_entry.id   AF-A0A528FMT3-F1
#
_cell.length_a   1.000
_cell.length_b   1.000
_cell.length_c   1.000
_cell.angle_alpha   90.00
_cell.angle_beta   90.00
_cell.angle_gamma   90.00
#
_symmetry.space_group_name_H-M   'P 1'
#
loop_
_entity.id
_entity.type
_entity.pdbx_description
1 polymer ?
#
loop_
_entity_poly.entity_id
_entity_poly.type
_entity_poly.pdbx_seq_one_letter_code
_entity_poly.pdbx_strand_id
1 'polypeptide(L)'
;LRGLVYRGKLFPRLEYRRAFDVLIEQLPDKQACKIAVELLALAHDRGCERELAEELARTLDAGELPDLAALRAFFGPDPARLPT
;
A
#
# COMPACT_ATOMS: atom_id res chain seq x y z
N LEU A 1 -4.07 15.53 -18.99
CA LEU A 1 -4.71 15.09 -17.73
C LEU A 1 -5.52 13.81 -18.00
N ARG A 2 -4.85 12.65 -18.10
CA ARG A 2 -5.49 11.34 -18.34
C ARG A 2 -4.90 10.38 -17.32
N GLY A 3 -5.63 10.06 -16.26
CA GLY A 3 -5.15 9.10 -15.25
C GLY A 3 -6.08 8.87 -14.06
N LEU A 4 -7.00 9.79 -13.76
CA LEU A 4 -7.82 9.71 -12.55
C LEU A 4 -9.01 8.75 -12.64
N VAL A 5 -9.40 8.30 -13.84
CA VAL A 5 -10.57 7.42 -14.03
C VAL A 5 -10.30 5.97 -13.58
N TYR A 6 -9.04 5.58 -13.41
CA TYR A 6 -8.68 4.21 -12.97
C TYR A 6 -8.67 4.02 -11.44
N ARG A 7 -8.77 5.10 -10.64
CA ARG A 7 -8.66 5.05 -9.17
C ARG A 7 -9.79 4.30 -8.47
N GLY A 8 -11.01 4.36 -9.02
CA GLY A 8 -12.18 3.76 -8.37
C GLY A 8 -12.28 2.25 -8.50
N LYS A 9 -11.59 1.65 -9.49
CA LYS A 9 -11.67 0.21 -9.78
C LYS A 9 -10.42 -0.58 -9.38
N LEU A 10 -9.31 0.10 -9.12
CA LEU A 10 -8.03 -0.56 -8.81
C LEU A 10 -7.97 -1.07 -7.37
N PHE A 11 -8.66 -0.39 -6.45
CA PHE A 11 -8.54 -0.68 -5.02
C PHE A 11 -9.74 -1.47 -4.50
N PRO A 12 -9.53 -2.66 -3.92
CA PRO A 12 -10.60 -3.47 -3.37
C PRO A 12 -11.28 -2.84 -2.15
N ARG A 13 -10.59 -1.90 -1.46
CA ARG A 13 -11.07 -1.24 -0.24
C ARG A 13 -10.72 0.25 -0.19
N LEU A 14 -11.46 1.01 0.64
CA LEU A 14 -11.34 2.46 0.76
C LEU A 14 -9.99 2.91 1.35
N GLU A 15 -9.42 2.11 2.24
CA GLU A 15 -8.17 2.39 2.97
C GLU A 15 -6.99 2.46 2.00
N TYR A 16 -6.91 1.55 1.03
CA TYR A 16 -5.90 1.60 -0.04
C TYR A 16 -6.04 2.85 -0.90
N ARG A 17 -7.28 3.25 -1.20
CA ARG A 17 -7.53 4.48 -1.95
C ARG A 17 -7.08 5.71 -1.16
N ARG A 18 -7.39 5.79 0.14
CA ARG A 18 -6.92 6.88 1.01
C ARG A 18 -5.40 6.91 1.08
N ALA A 19 -4.75 5.76 1.27
CA ALA A 19 -3.29 5.68 1.27
C ALA A 19 -2.71 6.20 -0.04
N PHE A 20 -3.28 5.81 -1.18
CA PHE A 20 -2.84 6.30 -2.48
C PHE A 20 -3.08 7.80 -2.66
N ASP A 21 -4.23 8.31 -2.23
CA ASP A 21 -4.56 9.74 -2.29
C ASP A 21 -3.60 10.60 -1.44
N VAL A 22 -3.08 10.10 -0.31
CA VAL A 22 -2.04 10.80 0.45
C VAL A 22 -0.66 10.66 -0.22
N LEU A 23 -0.35 9.50 -0.79
CA LEU A 23 0.94 9.27 -1.45
C LEU A 23 1.15 10.17 -2.68
N ILE A 24 0.11 10.42 -3.48
CA ILE A 24 0.18 11.34 -4.64
C ILE A 24 0.31 12.80 -4.23
N GLU A 25 -0.12 13.18 -3.02
CA GLU A 25 -0.04 14.56 -2.52
C GLU A 25 1.41 14.85 -2.10
N GLN A 26 2.11 13.83 -1.63
CA GLN A 26 3.45 13.95 -1.06
C GLN A 26 4.57 13.46 -1.99
N LEU A 27 4.26 12.60 -2.95
CA LEU A 27 5.23 11.98 -3.86
C LEU A 27 4.85 12.21 -5.32
N PRO A 28 5.83 12.20 -6.24
CA PRO A 28 5.56 12.25 -7.67
C PRO A 28 4.67 11.07 -8.12
N ASP A 29 3.77 11.30 -9.07
CA ASP A 29 2.82 10.31 -9.60
C ASP A 29 3.42 8.92 -9.87
N LYS A 30 4.62 8.86 -10.47
CA LYS A 30 5.31 7.60 -10.75
C LYS A 30 5.63 6.81 -9.49
N GLN A 31 6.07 7.48 -8.44
CA GLN A 31 6.46 6.86 -7.19
C GLN A 31 5.23 6.42 -6.39
N ALA A 32 4.19 7.26 -6.33
CA ALA A 32 2.93 6.90 -5.71
C ALA A 32 2.30 5.67 -6.39
N CYS A 33 2.26 5.63 -7.73
CA CYS A 33 1.75 4.48 -8.49
C CYS A 33 2.54 3.21 -8.19
N LYS A 34 3.88 3.31 -8.11
CA LYS A 34 4.72 2.17 -7.76
C LYS A 34 4.39 1.63 -6.36
N ILE A 35 4.28 2.50 -5.36
CA ILE A 35 3.96 2.11 -3.98
C ILE A 35 2.57 1.45 -3.92
N ALA A 36 1.57 2.01 -4.60
CA ALA A 36 0.23 1.42 -4.63
C ALA A 36 0.20 0.02 -5.24
N VAL A 37 0.94 -0.20 -6.34
CA VAL A 37 1.06 -1.53 -6.95
C VAL A 37 1.77 -2.52 -6.02
N GLU A 38 2.85 -2.10 -5.36
CA GLU A 38 3.57 -2.96 -4.40
C GLU A 38 2.70 -3.31 -3.18
N LEU A 39 1.87 -2.38 -2.68
CA LEU A 39 0.92 -2.66 -1.60
C LEU A 39 -0.12 -3.72 -2.01
N LEU A 40 -0.65 -3.62 -3.24
CA LEU A 40 -1.58 -4.61 -3.77
C LEU A 40 -0.91 -5.98 -3.98
N ALA A 41 0.34 -5.98 -4.48
CA ALA A 41 1.11 -7.20 -4.63
C ALA A 41 1.39 -7.87 -3.29
N LEU A 42 1.76 -7.09 -2.26
CA LEU A 42 1.99 -7.59 -0.89
C LEU A 42 0.72 -8.19 -0.29
N ALA A 43 -0.42 -7.48 -0.42
CA ALA A 43 -1.72 -7.97 0.03
C ALA A 43 -2.10 -9.30 -0.62
N HIS A 44 -1.84 -9.43 -1.93
CA HIS A 44 -2.16 -10.63 -2.69
C HIS A 44 -1.22 -11.81 -2.35
N ASP A 45 0.10 -11.57 -2.33
CA ASP A 45 1.13 -12.58 -2.01
C ASP A 45 0.93 -13.19 -0.62
N ARG A 46 0.44 -12.37 0.33
CA ARG A 46 0.27 -12.75 1.74
C ARG A 46 -1.14 -13.10 2.15
N GLY A 47 -2.13 -12.83 1.29
CA GLY A 47 -3.53 -12.91 1.67
C GLY A 47 -3.91 -11.98 2.83
N CYS A 48 -3.08 -10.97 3.15
CA CYS A 48 -3.25 -10.07 4.29
C CYS A 48 -3.92 -8.75 3.90
N GLU A 49 -4.78 -8.76 2.89
CA GLU A 49 -5.43 -7.54 2.36
C GLU A 49 -6.19 -6.79 3.46
N ARG A 50 -6.86 -7.52 4.35
CA ARG A 50 -7.59 -6.94 5.47
C ARG A 50 -6.67 -6.30 6.49
N GLU A 51 -5.67 -7.05 6.96
CA GLU A 51 -4.75 -6.55 7.99
C GLU A 51 -3.91 -5.38 7.47
N LEU A 52 -3.51 -5.43 6.19
CA LEU A 52 -2.81 -4.32 5.54
C LEU A 52 -3.70 -3.09 5.42
N ALA A 53 -4.98 -3.24 5.05
CA ALA A 53 -5.92 -2.14 5.04
C ALA A 53 -6.11 -1.50 6.43
N GLU A 54 -6.22 -2.32 7.48
CA GLU A 54 -6.35 -1.85 8.86
C GLU A 54 -5.11 -1.06 9.31
N GLU A 55 -3.90 -1.53 8.97
CA GLU A 55 -2.67 -0.83 9.32
C GLU A 55 -2.46 0.47 8.53
N LEU A 56 -2.84 0.46 7.25
CA LEU A 56 -2.89 1.68 6.43
C LEU A 56 -3.84 2.70 7.07
N ALA A 57 -5.03 2.27 7.51
CA ALA A 57 -5.98 3.16 8.15
C ALA A 57 -5.40 3.78 9.43
N ARG A 58 -4.79 2.99 10.31
CA ARG A 58 -4.16 3.50 11.55
C ARG A 58 -3.04 4.50 11.26
N THR A 59 -2.17 4.18 10.30
CA THR A 59 -1.06 5.05 9.92
C THR A 59 -1.58 6.40 9.41
N LEU A 60 -2.61 6.36 8.56
CA LEU A 60 -3.23 7.57 8.02
C LEU A 60 -4.00 8.36 9.09
N ASP A 61 -4.69 7.69 10.00
CA ASP A 61 -5.40 8.35 11.12
C ASP A 61 -4.41 9.01 12.10
N ALA A 62 -3.18 8.51 12.18
CA ALA A 62 -2.08 9.15 12.90
C ALA A 62 -1.47 10.35 12.13
N GLY A 63 -1.88 10.59 10.89
CA GLY A 63 -1.31 11.62 10.02
C GLY A 63 0.06 11.24 9.42
N GLU A 64 0.45 9.97 9.53
CA GLU A 64 1.72 9.45 9.04
C GLU A 64 1.58 8.90 7.62
N LEU A 65 2.72 8.77 6.93
CA LEU A 65 2.77 8.16 5.61
C LEU A 65 3.02 6.66 5.70
N PRO A 66 2.27 5.84 4.93
CA PRO A 66 2.54 4.41 4.89
C PRO A 66 3.90 4.13 4.27
N ASP A 67 4.81 3.57 5.07
CA ASP A 67 6.14 3.15 4.64
C ASP A 67 6.07 1.71 4.10
N LEU A 68 6.29 1.57 2.79
CA LEU A 68 6.27 0.27 2.11
C LEU A 68 7.31 -0.70 2.70
N ALA A 69 8.50 -0.24 3.09
CA ALA A 69 9.53 -1.09 3.66
C ALA A 69 9.13 -1.60 5.05
N ALA A 70 8.56 -0.72 5.88
CA ALA A 70 8.04 -1.09 7.19
C ALA A 70 6.85 -2.07 7.08
N LEU A 71 5.90 -1.79 6.19
CA LEU A 71 4.76 -2.68 5.92
C LEU A 71 5.23 -4.04 5.39
N ARG A 72 6.23 -4.07 4.50
CA ARG A 72 6.80 -5.32 3.99
C ARG A 72 7.56 -6.10 5.05
N ALA A 73 8.18 -5.44 6.02
CA ALA A 73 8.79 -6.10 7.17
C ALA A 73 7.73 -6.63 8.16
N PHE A 74 6.63 -5.88 8.35
CA PHE A 74 5.53 -6.24 9.24
C PHE A 74 4.67 -7.40 8.71
N PHE A 75 4.36 -7.39 7.41
CA PHE A 75 3.55 -8.41 6.73
C PHE A 75 4.40 -9.49 6.01
N GLY A 76 5.71 -9.30 5.91
CA GLY A 76 6.63 -10.23 5.27
C GLY A 76 7.09 -11.35 6.21
N PRO A 77 7.76 -12.40 5.68
CA PRO A 77 8.46 -13.33 6.53
C PRO A 77 9.80 -12.66 6.90
N ASP A 78 10.38 -13.02 8.03
CA ASP A 78 11.78 -12.70 8.28
C ASP A 78 12.64 -13.07 7.04
N PRO A 79 13.54 -12.20 6.55
CA PRO A 79 14.43 -12.49 5.42
C PRO A 79 15.27 -13.78 5.61
N ALA A 80 15.29 -14.37 6.81
CA ALA A 80 15.83 -15.70 7.08
C ALA A 80 15.02 -16.88 6.47
N ARG A 81 13.84 -16.66 5.87
CA ARG A 81 13.07 -17.71 5.20
C ARG A 81 13.38 -17.81 3.70
N LEU A 82 14.64 -18.09 3.40
CA LEU A 82 15.05 -18.75 2.15
C LEU A 82 15.66 -20.11 2.55
N PRO A 83 15.03 -21.27 2.27
CA PRO A 83 15.81 -22.48 2.10
C PRO A 83 16.43 -22.46 0.70
N THR A 84 17.76 -22.54 0.69
CA THR A 84 18.62 -23.02 -0.41
C THR A 84 18.12 -24.30 -1.07
#